data_AF-A0A9W8K443-F1
#
_entry.id   AF-A0A9W8K443-F1
#
_cell.length_a   1.000
_cell.length_b   1.000
_cell.length_c   1.000
_cell.angle_alpha   90.00
_cell.angle_beta   90.00
_cell.angle_gamma   90.00
#
_symmetry.space_group_name_H-M   'P 1'
#
loop_
_entity.id
_entity.type
_entity.pdbx_description
1 polymer ?
#
loop_
_entity_poly.entity_id
_entity_poly.type
_entity_poly.pdbx_seq_one_letter_code
_entity_poly.pdbx_strand_id
1 'polypeptide(L)'
;MIGTPAPMADSGNTWAPPPRPPGSATATFSFDGTSVLVYGTVTVNASLYPTSSYTIDGSEPVFCTPQRPEDRSREMYWTPFFRSPELLAGRHTLVIRNEVDGGLYWLGYLTYTPGPPTVGMVTRTIAGAIFGALANTSLIFIGFIVGLIVAAFIKRKSRRLKKRNPALVSPTSDTALEEQAALYASWESYSLDPPSVNSPAARGRVTPTEITPPAYRPASTLDSMV
;
A
#
# COMPACT_ATOMS: atom_id res chain seq x y z
N MET A 1 12.38 -64.55 6.29
CA MET A 1 12.42 -63.17 5.75
C MET A 1 12.51 -62.23 6.94
N ILE A 2 13.70 -61.70 7.21
CA ILE A 2 13.99 -60.86 8.37
C ILE A 2 13.72 -59.42 7.94
N GLY A 3 12.65 -58.83 8.48
CA GLY A 3 12.26 -57.45 8.18
C GLY A 3 13.26 -56.46 8.77
N THR A 4 13.83 -55.64 7.91
CA THR A 4 14.71 -54.53 8.31
C THR A 4 13.87 -53.46 9.04
N PRO A 5 14.19 -53.10 10.30
CA PRO A 5 13.46 -52.05 10.99
C PRO A 5 13.73 -50.69 10.32
N ALA A 6 12.67 -49.89 10.19
CA ALA A 6 12.72 -48.54 9.64
C ALA A 6 13.65 -47.63 10.46
N PRO A 7 14.46 -46.77 9.82
CA PRO A 7 15.34 -45.85 10.52
C PRO A 7 14.53 -44.89 11.38
N MET A 8 14.82 -44.94 12.68
CA MET A 8 14.28 -44.10 13.74
C MET A 8 14.66 -42.64 13.43
N ALA A 9 13.65 -41.80 13.15
CA ALA A 9 13.86 -40.38 12.89
C ALA A 9 14.49 -39.72 14.11
N ASP A 10 15.73 -39.25 13.93
CA ASP A 10 16.47 -38.42 14.87
C ASP A 10 15.65 -37.15 15.16
N SER A 11 15.14 -37.05 16.39
CA SER A 11 14.39 -35.90 16.90
C SER A 11 15.36 -34.77 17.27
N GLY A 12 16.26 -34.42 16.35
CA GLY A 12 17.22 -33.34 16.52
C GLY A 12 16.48 -32.00 16.58
N ASN A 13 16.61 -31.34 17.73
CA ASN A 13 15.98 -30.08 18.11
C ASN A 13 16.54 -28.87 17.33
N THR A 14 16.74 -28.99 16.03
CA THR A 14 17.16 -27.86 15.21
C THR A 14 15.94 -27.00 14.98
N TRP A 15 15.80 -25.94 15.77
CA TRP A 15 14.93 -24.80 15.43
C TRP A 15 15.51 -24.14 14.17
N ALA A 16 15.31 -24.78 13.02
CA ALA A 16 15.44 -24.11 11.76
C ALA A 16 14.25 -23.15 11.69
N PRO A 17 14.47 -21.84 11.48
CA PRO A 17 13.37 -20.95 11.20
C PRO A 17 12.58 -21.52 10.00
N PRO A 18 11.24 -21.38 9.99
CA PRO A 18 10.45 -21.88 8.87
C PRO A 18 11.04 -21.35 7.56
N PRO A 19 11.08 -22.17 6.49
CA PRO A 19 11.55 -21.74 5.18
C PRO A 19 10.88 -20.41 4.84
N ARG A 20 11.69 -19.37 4.59
CA ARG A 20 11.13 -18.10 4.12
C ARG A 20 10.41 -18.40 2.80
N PRO A 21 9.20 -17.84 2.60
CA PRO A 21 8.52 -18.03 1.34
C PRO A 21 9.44 -17.58 0.20
N PRO A 22 9.49 -18.35 -0.89
CA PRO A 22 10.21 -17.96 -2.08
C PRO A 22 9.87 -16.52 -2.51
N GLY A 23 10.87 -15.64 -2.69
CA GLY A 23 10.65 -14.23 -3.12
C GLY A 23 10.32 -13.24 -1.98
N SER A 24 11.13 -13.21 -0.92
CA SER A 24 10.85 -12.41 0.29
C SER A 24 11.56 -11.05 0.35
N ALA A 25 12.40 -10.71 -0.63
CA ALA A 25 13.13 -9.45 -0.60
C ALA A 25 12.21 -8.32 -1.06
N THR A 26 11.94 -7.39 -0.14
CA THR A 26 11.11 -6.21 -0.38
C THR A 26 11.89 -4.96 -0.07
N ALA A 27 11.76 -3.94 -0.92
CA ALA A 27 12.25 -2.59 -0.69
C ALA A 27 11.10 -1.60 -0.79
N THR A 28 11.09 -0.59 0.08
CA THR A 28 10.06 0.44 0.12
C THR A 28 10.71 1.82 -0.03
N PHE A 29 10.13 2.66 -0.89
CA PHE A 29 10.60 4.00 -1.16
C PHE A 29 9.44 4.99 -1.14
N SER A 30 9.52 6.02 -0.30
CA SER A 30 8.55 7.11 -0.28
C SER A 30 9.10 8.33 -1.01
N PHE A 31 8.28 8.97 -1.83
CA PHE A 31 8.65 10.17 -2.58
C PHE A 31 7.48 11.15 -2.71
N ASP A 32 7.78 12.44 -2.79
CA ASP A 32 6.80 13.50 -3.05
C ASP A 32 6.94 13.93 -4.52
N GLY A 33 6.07 13.41 -5.40
CA GLY A 33 6.31 13.44 -6.83
C GLY A 33 5.10 13.22 -7.73
N THR A 34 5.34 13.16 -9.03
CA THR A 34 4.36 12.81 -10.06
C THR A 34 4.76 11.58 -10.88
N SER A 35 6.02 11.11 -10.76
CA SER A 35 6.44 9.86 -11.37
C SER A 35 7.69 9.29 -10.70
N VAL A 36 7.92 7.98 -10.83
CA VAL A 36 9.14 7.28 -10.38
C VAL A 36 9.61 6.28 -11.42
N LEU A 37 10.93 6.14 -11.56
CA LEU A 37 11.61 5.22 -12.45
C LEU A 37 12.66 4.45 -11.67
N VAL A 38 12.64 3.13 -11.81
CA VAL A 38 13.51 2.20 -11.09
C VAL A 38 14.53 1.62 -12.04
N TYR A 39 15.79 1.73 -11.66
CA TYR A 39 16.92 1.16 -12.37
C TYR A 39 17.57 0.03 -11.58
N GLY A 40 18.09 -0.96 -12.30
CA GLY A 40 18.79 -2.09 -11.72
C GLY A 40 19.90 -2.63 -12.61
N THR A 41 20.50 -3.70 -12.15
CA THR A 41 21.51 -4.47 -12.91
C THR A 41 20.93 -5.82 -13.29
N VAL A 42 21.01 -6.16 -14.57
CA VAL A 42 20.69 -7.50 -15.08
C VAL A 42 22.00 -8.28 -15.19
N THR A 43 22.18 -9.27 -14.33
CA THR A 43 23.37 -10.13 -14.36
C THR A 43 23.19 -11.27 -15.34
N VAL A 44 24.29 -11.68 -15.97
CA VAL A 44 24.28 -12.77 -16.97
C VAL A 44 24.36 -14.16 -16.38
N ASN A 45 24.88 -14.25 -15.16
CA ASN A 45 25.16 -15.52 -14.47
C ASN A 45 24.04 -15.94 -13.50
N ALA A 46 22.91 -15.24 -13.48
CA ALA A 46 21.79 -15.65 -12.67
C ALA A 46 21.09 -16.86 -13.34
N SER A 47 21.09 -18.01 -12.67
CA SER A 47 20.34 -19.20 -13.10
C SER A 47 18.85 -18.90 -13.26
N LEU A 48 18.34 -17.90 -12.54
CA LEU A 48 16.98 -17.39 -12.62
C LEU A 48 17.01 -15.88 -12.88
N TYR A 49 16.35 -15.44 -13.95
CA TYR A 49 16.20 -14.01 -14.23
C TYR A 49 15.34 -13.35 -13.16
N PRO A 50 15.72 -12.16 -12.67
CA PRO A 50 14.91 -11.46 -11.69
C PRO A 50 13.56 -11.11 -12.31
N THR A 51 12.48 -11.56 -11.68
CA THR A 51 11.15 -10.99 -11.88
C THR A 51 10.81 -10.21 -10.63
N SER A 52 10.43 -8.96 -10.81
CA SER A 52 10.05 -8.08 -9.71
C SER A 52 8.62 -7.58 -9.88
N SER A 53 7.98 -7.28 -8.77
CA SER A 53 6.70 -6.60 -8.75
C SER A 53 6.84 -5.21 -8.14
N TYR A 54 6.03 -4.27 -8.64
CA TYR A 54 6.00 -2.88 -8.24
C TYR A 54 4.59 -2.47 -7.88
N THR A 55 4.41 -1.95 -6.67
CA THR A 55 3.12 -1.45 -6.19
C THR A 55 3.27 -0.01 -5.73
N ILE A 56 2.40 0.88 -6.20
CA ILE A 56 2.36 2.28 -5.75
C ILE A 56 1.08 2.48 -4.93
N ASP A 57 1.20 2.96 -3.70
CA ASP A 57 0.07 3.28 -2.81
C ASP A 57 -0.95 2.15 -2.62
N GLY A 58 -0.48 0.90 -2.65
CA GLY A 58 -1.35 -0.28 -2.50
C GLY A 58 -2.16 -0.65 -3.74
N SER A 59 -1.82 -0.11 -4.91
CA SER A 59 -2.41 -0.50 -6.20
C SER A 59 -2.13 -1.97 -6.58
N GLU A 60 -2.68 -2.41 -7.71
CA GLU A 60 -2.39 -3.74 -8.23
C GLU A 60 -0.89 -3.86 -8.62
N PRO A 61 -0.19 -4.95 -8.25
CA PRO A 61 1.22 -5.12 -8.56
C PRO A 61 1.46 -5.19 -10.08
N VAL A 62 2.42 -4.39 -10.56
CA VAL A 62 2.94 -4.48 -11.92
C VAL A 62 4.16 -5.39 -11.91
N PHE A 63 4.09 -6.52 -12.62
CA PHE A 63 5.21 -7.44 -12.75
C PHE A 63 6.11 -7.03 -13.91
N CYS A 64 7.42 -6.97 -13.67
CA CYS A 64 8.41 -6.68 -14.70
C CYS A 64 9.49 -7.74 -14.70
N THR A 65 9.81 -8.20 -15.90
CA THR A 65 10.98 -9.03 -16.18
C THR A 65 11.83 -8.25 -17.17
N PRO A 66 13.04 -7.80 -16.79
CA PRO A 66 13.88 -7.02 -17.68
C PRO A 66 14.25 -7.86 -18.90
N GLN A 67 14.38 -7.20 -20.05
CA GLN A 67 14.78 -7.88 -21.27
C GLN A 67 16.17 -8.49 -21.08
N ARG A 68 16.28 -9.76 -21.49
CA ARG A 68 17.55 -10.47 -21.47
C ARG A 68 18.51 -9.85 -22.49
N PRO A 69 19.76 -9.51 -22.11
CA PRO A 69 20.78 -9.15 -23.09
C PRO A 69 20.94 -10.29 -24.10
N GLU A 70 21.03 -9.94 -25.39
CA GLU A 70 21.35 -10.90 -26.45
C GLU A 70 22.72 -11.54 -26.20
N ASP A 71 23.67 -10.72 -25.75
CA ASP A 71 24.99 -11.15 -25.31
C ASP A 71 24.97 -11.60 -23.84
N ARG A 72 24.91 -12.92 -23.62
CA ARG A 72 24.95 -13.53 -22.28
C ARG A 72 26.33 -13.45 -21.61
N SER A 73 27.30 -12.72 -22.15
CA SER A 73 28.60 -12.52 -21.52
C SER A 73 28.73 -11.20 -20.75
N ARG A 74 27.77 -10.27 -20.88
CA ARG A 74 27.86 -8.91 -20.31
C ARG A 74 26.69 -8.56 -19.40
N GLU A 75 27.01 -8.13 -18.19
CA GLU A 75 26.04 -7.52 -17.28
C GLU A 75 25.52 -6.20 -17.84
N MET A 76 24.21 -5.96 -17.71
CA MET A 76 23.61 -4.68 -18.10
C MET A 76 23.33 -3.85 -16.84
N TYR A 77 24.15 -2.82 -16.64
CA TYR A 77 23.95 -1.83 -15.58
C TYR A 77 22.92 -0.78 -15.99
N TRP A 78 22.29 -0.13 -15.01
CA TRP A 78 21.35 0.99 -15.20
C TRP A 78 20.21 0.65 -16.16
N THR A 79 19.76 -0.61 -16.14
CA THR A 79 18.64 -1.05 -16.95
C THR A 79 17.35 -0.57 -16.29
N PRO A 80 16.43 0.07 -17.03
CA PRO A 80 15.13 0.45 -16.48
C PRO A 80 14.28 -0.80 -16.27
N PHE A 81 13.83 -1.02 -15.04
CA PHE A 81 12.98 -2.17 -14.71
C PHE A 81 11.51 -1.77 -14.68
N PHE A 82 11.21 -0.58 -14.15
CA PHE A 82 9.84 -0.11 -13.97
C PHE A 82 9.75 1.40 -14.09
N ARG A 83 8.72 1.87 -14.79
CA ARG A 83 8.32 3.28 -14.86
C ARG A 83 6.88 3.39 -14.41
N SER A 84 6.59 4.28 -13.47
CA SER A 84 5.22 4.55 -13.08
C SER A 84 4.43 5.23 -14.21
N PRO A 85 3.10 5.10 -14.25
CA PRO A 85 2.26 6.08 -14.94
C PRO A 85 2.44 7.47 -14.32
N GLU A 86 1.85 8.48 -14.95
CA GLU A 86 1.74 9.81 -14.35
C GLU A 86 0.82 9.76 -13.12
N LEU A 87 1.32 10.24 -12.00
CA LEU A 87 0.64 10.28 -10.71
C LEU A 87 0.22 11.72 -10.40
N LEU A 88 -0.83 11.87 -9.60
CA LEU A 88 -1.17 13.18 -9.03
C LEU A 88 -0.04 13.67 -8.13
N ALA A 89 0.25 14.96 -8.13
CA ALA A 89 1.27 15.52 -7.25
C ALA A 89 0.96 15.24 -5.78
N GLY A 90 1.84 14.51 -5.09
CA GLY A 90 1.65 14.17 -3.69
C GLY A 90 2.69 13.21 -3.15
N ARG A 91 2.46 12.75 -1.93
CA ARG A 91 3.29 11.74 -1.27
C ARG A 91 2.87 10.35 -1.70
N HIS A 92 3.80 9.60 -2.27
CA HIS A 92 3.61 8.24 -2.74
C HIS A 92 4.53 7.27 -2.01
N THR A 93 4.13 6.00 -1.98
CA THR A 93 4.95 4.88 -1.49
C THR A 93 5.04 3.81 -2.57
N LEU A 94 6.25 3.61 -3.09
CA LEU A 94 6.60 2.51 -3.97
C LEU A 94 7.07 1.32 -3.13
N VAL A 95 6.49 0.14 -3.39
CA VAL A 95 6.93 -1.15 -2.87
C VAL A 95 7.48 -1.95 -4.04
N ILE A 96 8.71 -2.43 -3.89
CA ILE A 96 9.42 -3.26 -4.87
C ILE A 96 9.61 -4.63 -4.22
N ARG A 97 9.23 -5.69 -4.92
CA ARG A 97 9.43 -7.06 -4.43
C ARG A 97 10.13 -7.91 -5.48
N ASN A 98 11.10 -8.70 -5.04
CA ASN A 98 11.66 -9.76 -5.86
C ASN A 98 10.77 -11.00 -5.76
N GLU A 99 10.17 -11.41 -6.87
CA GLU A 99 9.21 -12.50 -6.95
C GLU A 99 9.89 -13.86 -7.23
N VAL A 100 11.20 -13.85 -7.48
CA VAL A 100 11.96 -15.06 -7.80
C VAL A 100 12.82 -15.47 -6.62
N ASP A 101 12.55 -16.65 -6.10
CA ASP A 101 13.33 -17.21 -5.00
C ASP A 101 14.71 -17.66 -5.43
N GLY A 102 15.69 -17.36 -4.60
CA GLY A 102 17.10 -17.49 -4.96
C GLY A 102 17.52 -16.64 -6.18
N GLY A 103 16.60 -15.91 -6.82
CA GLY A 103 16.88 -14.97 -7.89
C GLY A 103 17.57 -13.74 -7.35
N LEU A 104 18.67 -13.32 -7.99
CA LEU A 104 19.37 -12.10 -7.60
C LEU A 104 18.71 -10.89 -8.27
N TYR A 105 18.18 -9.99 -7.44
CA TYR A 105 17.67 -8.70 -7.87
C TYR A 105 18.61 -7.58 -7.39
N TRP A 106 19.30 -6.94 -8.33
CA TRP A 106 20.21 -5.84 -8.03
C TRP A 106 19.52 -4.49 -8.26
N LEU A 107 19.03 -3.89 -7.17
CA LEU A 107 18.49 -2.53 -7.21
C LEU A 107 19.65 -1.53 -7.33
N GLY A 108 19.60 -0.69 -8.36
CA GLY A 108 20.61 0.36 -8.58
C GLY A 108 20.19 1.66 -7.91
N TYR A 109 19.44 2.47 -8.63
CA TYR A 109 18.94 3.75 -8.15
C TYR A 109 17.51 4.00 -8.60
N LEU A 110 16.87 4.97 -7.95
CA LEU A 110 15.54 5.45 -8.31
C LEU A 110 15.65 6.93 -8.65
N THR A 111 14.90 7.34 -9.68
CA THR A 111 14.68 8.75 -9.99
C THR A 111 13.20 9.03 -9.90
N TYR A 112 12.82 10.18 -9.37
CA TYR A 112 11.43 10.62 -9.35
C TYR A 112 11.33 12.06 -9.82
N THR A 113 10.18 12.42 -10.39
CA THR A 113 9.88 13.81 -10.74
C THR A 113 9.19 14.45 -9.54
N PRO A 114 9.79 15.49 -8.91
CA PRO A 114 9.13 16.20 -7.81
C PRO A 114 7.83 16.86 -8.28
N GLY A 115 6.80 16.79 -7.45
CA GLY A 115 5.56 17.53 -7.69
C GLY A 115 5.77 19.02 -7.43
N PRO A 116 4.85 19.90 -7.91
CA PRO A 116 4.76 21.24 -7.36
C PRO A 116 4.71 21.14 -5.83
N PRO A 117 5.38 22.05 -5.09
CA PRO A 117 5.31 22.03 -3.65
C PRO A 117 3.83 22.07 -3.27
N THR A 118 3.35 21.02 -2.61
CA THR A 118 2.03 21.01 -2.02
C THR A 118 2.07 22.11 -0.99
N VAL A 119 1.63 23.32 -1.37
CA VAL A 119 1.49 24.43 -0.45
C VAL A 119 0.51 23.89 0.56
N GLY A 120 1.04 23.51 1.72
CA GLY A 120 0.28 22.85 2.76
C GLY A 120 -0.85 23.78 3.13
N MET A 121 -2.01 23.59 2.51
CA MET A 121 -3.24 23.76 3.22
C MET A 121 -3.14 22.67 4.27
N VAL A 122 -2.53 23.05 5.40
CA VAL A 122 -2.58 22.30 6.64
C VAL A 122 -4.05 22.35 7.02
N THR A 123 -4.86 21.55 6.33
CA THR A 123 -6.13 21.12 6.88
C THR A 123 -5.67 20.29 8.05
N ARG A 124 -5.59 20.95 9.22
CA ARG A 124 -5.57 20.28 10.51
C ARG A 124 -6.85 19.49 10.56
N THR A 125 -6.85 18.32 9.90
CA THR A 125 -7.80 17.27 10.21
C THR A 125 -7.43 16.91 11.62
N ILE A 126 -8.18 17.49 12.55
CA ILE A 126 -8.21 17.08 13.94
C ILE A 126 -8.56 15.60 13.86
N ALA A 127 -7.52 14.77 13.96
CA ALA A 127 -7.63 13.34 14.07
C ALA A 127 -8.22 13.03 15.44
N GLY A 128 -9.53 13.27 15.58
CA GLY A 128 -10.38 12.49 16.45
C GLY A 128 -10.54 11.12 15.80
N ALA A 129 -9.58 10.24 16.07
CA ALA A 129 -9.75 8.80 16.19
C ALA A 129 -10.91 8.14 15.42
N ILE A 130 -10.82 7.96 14.09
CA ILE A 130 -11.57 6.85 13.47
C ILE A 130 -10.78 6.24 12.29
N PHE A 131 -10.60 4.92 12.38
CA PHE A 131 -10.23 3.98 11.32
C PHE A 131 -8.75 3.79 10.95
N GLY A 132 -8.04 3.07 11.83
CA GLY A 132 -7.38 1.86 11.32
C GLY A 132 -8.45 0.80 11.00
N ALA A 133 -8.82 0.62 9.73
CA ALA A 133 -9.68 -0.49 9.30
C ALA A 133 -9.75 -0.63 7.77
N LEU A 134 -8.67 -1.05 7.09
CA LEU A 134 -8.76 -1.56 5.71
C LEU A 134 -7.98 -2.86 5.51
N ALA A 135 -8.01 -3.73 6.52
CA ALA A 135 -7.64 -5.14 6.36
C ALA A 135 -8.75 -6.10 6.85
N ASN A 136 -9.99 -5.63 7.03
CA ASN A 136 -11.10 -6.41 7.60
C ASN A 136 -12.46 -6.20 6.92
N THR A 137 -12.52 -5.84 5.64
CA THR A 137 -13.82 -5.71 4.94
C THR A 137 -14.43 -7.05 4.51
N SER A 138 -13.70 -8.16 4.59
CA SER A 138 -14.23 -9.50 4.26
C SER A 138 -15.26 -10.07 5.26
N LEU A 139 -15.37 -9.54 6.49
CA LEU A 139 -16.36 -10.04 7.45
C LEU A 139 -17.75 -9.40 7.29
N ILE A 140 -17.83 -8.21 6.71
CA ILE A 140 -19.10 -7.50 6.53
C ILE A 140 -19.90 -8.14 5.39
N PHE A 141 -19.23 -8.64 4.34
CA PHE A 141 -19.90 -9.35 3.25
C PHE A 141 -20.45 -10.73 3.67
N ILE A 142 -19.75 -11.48 4.53
CA ILE A 142 -20.24 -12.77 5.04
C ILE A 142 -21.48 -12.55 5.92
N GLY A 143 -21.47 -11.52 6.79
CA GLY A 143 -22.63 -11.16 7.60
C GLY A 143 -23.85 -10.77 6.77
N PHE A 144 -23.63 -10.06 5.66
CA PHE A 144 -24.72 -9.65 4.76
C PHE A 144 -25.31 -10.85 3.99
N ILE A 145 -24.48 -11.79 3.53
CA ILE A 145 -24.95 -12.99 2.83
C ILE A 145 -25.73 -13.90 3.78
N VAL A 146 -25.22 -14.14 4.99
CA VAL A 146 -25.94 -14.96 6.01
C VAL A 146 -27.24 -14.27 6.43
N GLY A 147 -27.22 -12.94 6.61
CA GLY A 147 -28.41 -12.13 6.91
C GLY A 147 -29.47 -12.23 5.82
N LEU A 148 -29.10 -12.15 4.54
CA LEU A 148 -30.02 -12.30 3.41
C LEU A 148 -30.61 -13.71 3.33
N ILE A 149 -29.83 -14.75 3.60
CA ILE A 149 -30.32 -16.14 3.62
C ILE A 149 -31.33 -16.35 4.76
N VAL A 150 -31.03 -15.86 5.97
CA VAL A 150 -31.95 -15.95 7.12
C VAL A 150 -33.23 -15.15 6.88
N ALA A 151 -33.12 -13.92 6.36
CA ALA A 151 -34.27 -13.08 6.03
C ALA A 151 -35.15 -13.73 4.94
N ALA A 152 -34.56 -14.35 3.91
CA ALA A 152 -35.30 -15.09 2.90
C ALA A 152 -36.03 -16.30 3.49
N PHE A 153 -35.42 -17.01 4.44
CA PHE A 153 -36.03 -18.16 5.12
C PHE A 153 -37.21 -17.75 6.01
N ILE A 154 -37.07 -16.66 6.78
CA ILE A 154 -38.16 -16.11 7.61
C ILE A 154 -39.31 -15.61 6.74
N LYS A 155 -39.01 -14.88 5.63
CA LYS A 155 -40.04 -14.38 4.70
C LYS A 155 -40.78 -15.51 3.99
N ARG A 156 -40.09 -16.61 3.64
CA ARG A 156 -40.72 -17.80 3.05
C ARG A 156 -41.68 -18.48 4.01
N LYS A 157 -41.37 -18.49 5.32
CA LYS A 157 -42.25 -19.05 6.37
C LYS A 157 -43.48 -18.17 6.64
N SER A 158 -43.32 -16.83 6.62
CA SER A 158 -44.39 -15.87 6.95
C SER A 158 -45.53 -15.82 5.89
N ARG A 159 -45.26 -16.20 4.64
CA ARG A 159 -46.32 -16.25 3.60
C ARG A 159 -47.41 -17.29 3.87
N ARG A 160 -47.25 -18.17 4.87
CA ARG A 160 -48.29 -19.14 5.25
C ARG A 160 -49.28 -18.64 6.31
N LEU A 161 -49.06 -17.46 6.90
CA LEU A 161 -49.90 -16.97 8.00
C LEU A 161 -50.74 -15.73 7.66
N LYS A 162 -50.64 -15.18 6.44
CA LYS A 162 -51.39 -13.98 6.02
C LYS A 162 -52.66 -14.30 5.21
N LYS A 163 -53.39 -15.33 5.62
CA LYS A 163 -54.76 -15.64 5.15
C LYS A 163 -55.75 -15.82 6.32
N ARG A 164 -55.71 -14.93 7.33
CA ARG A 164 -56.81 -14.80 8.29
C ARG A 164 -57.14 -13.33 8.55
N ASN A 165 -58.39 -13.01 8.25
CA ASN A 165 -59.26 -11.92 8.70
C ASN A 165 -58.75 -10.46 8.65
N PRO A 166 -59.32 -9.66 7.73
CA PRO A 166 -59.41 -8.21 7.86
C PRO A 166 -60.76 -7.84 8.51
N ALA A 167 -60.79 -7.73 9.83
CA ALA A 167 -61.84 -7.01 10.56
C ALA A 167 -61.38 -6.75 11.99
N LEU A 168 -60.67 -5.65 12.21
CA LEU A 168 -60.92 -4.76 13.34
C LEU A 168 -60.19 -3.44 13.12
N VAL A 169 -60.94 -2.37 13.33
CA VAL A 169 -60.67 -0.98 13.00
C VAL A 169 -60.03 -0.28 14.21
N SER A 170 -58.96 0.50 13.93
CA SER A 170 -58.38 1.73 14.54
C SER A 170 -58.53 2.05 16.05
N PRO A 171 -57.53 2.71 16.69
CA PRO A 171 -57.43 4.17 16.58
C PRO A 171 -56.00 4.76 16.45
N THR A 172 -55.98 5.88 15.73
CA THR A 172 -55.08 7.05 15.77
C THR A 172 -54.02 7.13 16.87
N SER A 173 -52.76 7.34 16.45
CA SER A 173 -51.64 7.79 17.29
C SER A 173 -50.88 8.92 16.58
N ASP A 174 -51.56 10.06 16.38
CA ASP A 174 -50.95 11.30 15.89
C ASP A 174 -50.14 12.06 16.95
N THR A 175 -49.93 11.49 18.14
CA THR A 175 -49.25 12.16 19.26
C THR A 175 -47.75 11.90 19.39
N ALA A 176 -47.13 11.11 18.50
CA ALA A 176 -45.71 10.75 18.64
C ALA A 176 -44.73 11.59 17.79
N LEU A 177 -45.22 12.45 16.90
CA LEU A 177 -44.36 13.25 16.01
C LEU A 177 -44.06 14.66 16.53
N GLU A 178 -44.76 15.14 17.57
CA GLU A 178 -44.52 16.48 18.13
C GLU A 178 -43.42 16.48 19.21
N GLU A 179 -43.15 15.34 19.86
CA GLU A 179 -42.14 15.25 20.94
C GLU A 179 -40.69 15.13 20.41
N GLN A 180 -40.47 14.67 19.18
CA GLN A 180 -39.12 14.59 18.59
C GLN A 180 -38.62 15.91 17.99
N ALA A 181 -39.51 16.85 17.66
CA ALA A 181 -39.11 18.14 17.10
C ALA A 181 -38.49 19.08 18.16
N ALA A 182 -38.88 18.95 19.43
CA ALA A 182 -38.35 19.79 20.51
C ALA A 182 -36.92 19.39 20.95
N LEU A 183 -36.53 18.11 20.80
CA LEU A 183 -35.19 17.64 21.14
C LEU A 183 -34.12 18.06 20.11
N TYR A 184 -34.51 18.33 18.87
CA TYR A 184 -33.57 18.76 17.83
C TYR A 184 -33.23 20.25 17.87
N ALA A 185 -34.01 21.09 18.58
CA ALA A 185 -33.77 22.53 18.69
C ALA A 185 -32.82 22.94 19.83
N SER A 186 -32.39 22.01 20.68
CA SER A 186 -31.58 22.31 21.89
C SER A 186 -30.07 22.23 21.69
N TRP A 187 -29.56 21.63 20.61
CA TRP A 187 -28.11 21.36 20.46
C TRP A 187 -27.37 22.34 19.54
N GLU A 188 -28.06 23.28 18.88
CA GLU A 188 -27.43 24.31 18.03
C GLU A 188 -26.78 25.49 18.80
N SER A 189 -26.83 25.51 20.14
CA SER A 189 -26.34 26.64 20.95
C SER A 189 -24.91 26.50 21.51
N TYR A 190 -24.17 25.45 21.18
CA TYR A 190 -22.76 25.30 21.54
C TYR A 190 -21.81 25.52 20.35
N SER A 191 -21.91 26.71 19.73
CA SER A 191 -20.81 27.25 18.92
C SER A 191 -19.70 27.74 19.85
N LEU A 192 -18.67 26.90 20.02
CA LEU A 192 -17.42 27.30 20.64
C LEU A 192 -16.54 27.97 19.58
N ASP A 193 -16.32 29.28 19.74
CA ASP A 193 -15.32 30.05 19.01
C ASP A 193 -13.93 29.42 19.18
N PRO A 194 -13.20 29.11 18.09
CA PRO A 194 -11.79 28.77 18.22
C PRO A 194 -10.96 30.02 18.54
N PRO A 195 -10.01 29.95 19.49
CA PRO A 195 -9.17 31.09 19.84
C PRO A 195 -8.25 31.49 18.69
N SER A 196 -8.24 32.80 18.38
CA SER A 196 -7.32 33.42 17.45
C SER A 196 -5.89 33.43 18.03
N VAL A 197 -4.99 32.64 17.46
CA VAL A 197 -3.55 32.70 17.77
C VAL A 197 -2.82 33.30 16.57
N ASN A 198 -2.73 34.62 16.56
CA ASN A 198 -1.73 35.35 15.78
C ASN A 198 -0.45 35.46 16.62
N SER A 199 0.64 34.89 16.14
CA SER A 199 1.99 35.23 16.60
C SER A 199 2.96 35.19 15.42
N PRO A 200 3.59 36.33 15.07
CA PRO A 200 4.57 36.40 14.00
C PRO A 200 5.97 36.13 14.58
N ALA A 201 6.59 35.03 14.19
CA ALA A 201 7.99 34.75 14.49
C ALA A 201 8.79 34.44 13.22
N ALA A 202 9.70 35.37 12.91
CA ALA A 202 11.03 35.18 12.36
C ALA A 202 11.20 34.28 11.12
N ARG A 203 11.21 34.90 9.93
CA ARG A 203 11.89 34.35 8.75
C ARG A 203 13.39 34.66 8.83
N GLY A 204 14.19 33.68 9.22
CA GLY A 204 15.63 33.66 8.97
C GLY A 204 15.89 33.34 7.50
N ARG A 205 16.48 34.29 6.78
CA ARG A 205 16.93 34.15 5.39
C ARG A 205 18.25 33.37 5.39
N VAL A 206 18.20 32.09 5.00
CA VAL A 206 19.42 31.30 4.76
C VAL A 206 19.83 31.50 3.31
N THR A 207 21.00 32.10 3.10
CA THR A 207 21.65 32.22 1.79
C THR A 207 22.19 30.86 1.35
N PRO A 208 22.01 30.44 0.08
CA PRO A 208 22.57 29.19 -0.42
C PRO A 208 24.10 29.32 -0.52
N THR A 209 24.82 28.41 0.14
CA THR A 209 26.25 28.24 -0.06
C THR A 209 26.48 27.57 -1.41
N GLU A 210 27.16 28.30 -2.30
CA GLU A 210 27.58 27.85 -3.62
C GLU A 210 28.61 26.72 -3.46
N ILE A 211 28.23 25.50 -3.86
CA ILE A 211 29.11 24.33 -3.84
C ILE A 211 29.83 24.31 -5.19
N THR A 212 31.09 24.73 -5.20
CA THR A 212 31.97 24.58 -6.37
C THR A 212 32.29 23.09 -6.58
N PRO A 213 31.96 22.49 -7.73
CA PRO A 213 32.31 21.11 -8.01
C PRO A 213 33.84 20.95 -8.18
N PRO A 214 34.42 19.82 -7.73
CA PRO A 214 35.85 19.56 -7.90
C PRO A 214 36.20 19.41 -9.39
N ALA A 215 37.32 20.01 -9.78
CA ALA A 215 37.84 19.96 -11.14
C ALA A 215 38.06 18.51 -11.60
N TYR A 216 37.45 18.16 -12.73
CA TYR A 216 37.62 16.88 -13.41
C TYR A 216 39.07 16.71 -13.87
N ARG A 217 39.77 15.71 -13.32
CA ARG A 217 41.13 15.33 -13.72
C ARG A 217 41.02 14.17 -14.72
N PRO A 218 41.31 14.36 -16.02
CA PRO A 218 41.26 13.27 -16.99
C PRO A 218 42.30 12.21 -16.65
N ALA A 219 41.89 10.94 -16.74
CA ALA A 219 42.76 9.79 -16.56
C ALA A 219 43.84 9.80 -17.64
N SER A 220 45.09 9.71 -17.20
CA SER A 220 46.26 9.58 -18.05
C SER A 220 46.17 8.29 -18.88
N THR A 221 46.12 8.48 -20.20
CA THR A 221 46.30 7.46 -21.22
C THR A 221 47.54 6.62 -20.89
N LEU A 222 47.34 5.35 -20.59
CA LEU A 222 48.42 4.38 -20.41
C LEU A 222 48.88 3.98 -21.81
N ASP A 223 50.03 4.52 -22.16
CA ASP A 223 50.74 4.28 -23.41
C ASP A 223 51.15 2.81 -23.52
N SER A 224 50.86 2.23 -24.67
CA SER A 224 51.17 0.86 -25.04
C SER A 224 52.67 0.68 -25.20
N MET A 225 53.27 -0.26 -24.49
CA MET A 225 54.57 -0.83 -24.87
C MET A 225 54.45 -2.36 -24.96
N VAL A 226 54.50 -2.79 -26.24
CA VAL A 226 55.24 -3.91 -26.84
C VAL A 226 55.55 -5.12 -25.95
#